data_AF-A0A2A2KJU2-F1
#
_entry.id   AF-A0A2A2KJU2-F1
#
_cell.length_a   1.000
_cell.length_b   1.000
_cell.length_c   1.000
_cell.angle_alpha   90.00
_cell.angle_beta   90.00
_cell.angle_gamma   90.00
#
_symmetry.space_group_name_H-M   'P 1'
#
loop_
_entity.id
_entity.type
_entity.pdbx_description
1 polymer ?
#
loop_
_entity_poly.entity_id
_entity_poly.type
_entity_poly.pdbx_seq_one_letter_code
_entity_poly.pdbx_strand_id
1 'polypeptide(L)'
;MRHGSSEVGKFATVFKNYDNVETPIECELRGTPPKFLKGTMLRNGPGMYQIGDDMYKHWFDGLAYPQRYQFQDGKLFYSAKFIETNDYMNNINNRKIVTPSFATYEFPDPCKKFYGRFESKFEKEDADHPTGKLLSIE
;
A
#
# COMPACT_ATOMS: atom_id res chain seq x y z
N MET A 1 32.75 7.45 -10.80
CA MET A 1 32.03 8.50 -11.56
C MET A 1 31.33 7.86 -12.75
N ARG A 2 30.02 7.61 -12.66
CA ARG A 2 29.17 7.36 -13.83
C ARG A 2 28.22 8.54 -13.92
N HIS A 3 28.59 9.50 -14.77
CA HIS A 3 27.66 10.52 -15.24
C HIS A 3 26.75 9.81 -16.25
N GLY A 4 25.49 9.62 -15.88
CA GLY A 4 24.45 9.14 -16.76
C GLY A 4 23.19 9.90 -16.38
N SER A 5 22.92 10.99 -17.10
CA SER A 5 21.64 11.67 -17.08
C SER A 5 20.57 10.68 -17.55
N SER A 6 19.92 9.99 -16.60
CA SER A 6 18.78 9.16 -16.94
C SER A 6 17.59 10.07 -17.18
N GLU A 7 17.10 10.09 -18.42
CA GLU A 7 15.72 10.48 -18.66
C GLU A 7 14.86 9.56 -17.81
N VAL A 8 14.36 10.10 -16.70
CA VAL A 8 13.39 9.42 -15.85
C VAL A 8 12.18 9.15 -16.75
N GLY A 9 11.96 7.88 -17.09
CA GLY A 9 10.90 7.50 -18.01
C GLY A 9 9.57 8.14 -17.59
N LYS A 10 8.78 8.57 -18.57
CA LYS A 10 7.54 9.37 -18.41
C LYS A 10 6.57 8.87 -17.31
N PHE A 11 6.67 7.60 -16.92
CA PHE A 11 5.79 6.94 -15.95
C PHE A 11 6.44 6.61 -14.60
N ALA A 12 7.71 6.98 -14.37
CA ALA A 12 8.42 6.62 -13.14
C ALA A 12 7.75 7.18 -11.88
N THR A 13 7.02 8.30 -11.99
CA THR A 13 6.27 8.91 -10.88
C THR A 13 5.21 7.96 -10.32
N VAL A 14 4.67 7.05 -11.13
CA VAL A 14 3.64 6.08 -10.68
C VAL A 14 4.19 5.10 -9.64
N PHE A 15 5.52 4.89 -9.63
CA PHE A 15 6.19 3.96 -8.72
C PHE A 15 6.87 4.66 -7.53
N LYS A 16 6.53 5.92 -7.26
CA LYS A 16 7.00 6.66 -6.08
C LYS A 16 6.00 6.51 -4.95
N ASN A 17 6.49 6.69 -3.71
CA ASN A 17 5.62 6.78 -2.55
C ASN A 17 4.78 8.06 -2.60
N TYR A 18 3.50 7.95 -2.28
CA TYR A 18 2.61 9.07 -2.05
C TYR A 18 2.52 9.38 -0.55
N ASP A 19 2.21 10.63 -0.23
CA ASP A 19 1.89 11.08 1.11
C ASP A 19 0.38 11.04 1.35
N ASN A 20 -0.06 10.87 2.59
CA ASN A 20 -1.49 10.99 2.90
C ASN A 20 -2.00 12.41 2.65
N VAL A 21 -3.20 12.51 2.10
CA VAL A 21 -3.97 13.76 1.97
C VAL A 21 -5.25 13.57 2.80
N GLU A 22 -5.11 13.73 4.11
CA GLU A 22 -6.20 13.43 5.05
C GLU A 22 -7.31 14.47 5.01
N THR A 23 -6.93 15.75 4.90
CA THR A 23 -7.89 16.84 4.74
C THR A 23 -8.20 17.01 3.25
N PRO A 24 -9.48 17.00 2.84
CA PRO A 24 -9.85 17.15 1.45
C PRO A 24 -9.39 18.50 0.89
N ILE A 25 -8.70 18.46 -0.25
CA ILE A 25 -8.23 19.64 -0.96
C ILE A 25 -9.14 19.92 -2.17
N GLU A 26 -9.51 21.18 -2.38
CA GLU A 26 -10.25 21.61 -3.57
C GLU A 26 -9.29 21.62 -4.78
N CYS A 27 -9.66 20.94 -5.86
CA CYS A 27 -8.85 20.86 -7.08
C CYS A 27 -9.18 21.99 -8.05
N GLU A 28 -8.16 22.44 -8.81
CA GLU A 28 -8.38 23.30 -9.98
C GLU A 28 -9.15 22.54 -11.06
N LEU A 29 -10.33 23.04 -11.41
CA LEU A 29 -11.14 22.49 -12.49
C LEU A 29 -10.83 23.20 -13.81
N ARG A 30 -10.55 22.41 -14.86
CA ARG A 30 -10.47 22.88 -16.25
C ARG A 30 -11.71 22.41 -17.00
N GLY A 31 -12.55 23.37 -17.42
CA GLY A 31 -13.87 23.10 -17.97
C GLY A 31 -14.97 23.11 -16.91
N THR A 32 -16.17 22.62 -17.27
CA THR A 32 -17.34 22.64 -16.39
C THR A 32 -17.89 21.22 -16.23
N PRO A 33 -17.86 20.64 -15.01
CA PRO A 33 -18.48 19.35 -14.76
C PRO A 33 -19.99 19.37 -15.09
N PRO A 34 -20.57 18.27 -15.60
CA PRO A 34 -22.00 18.18 -15.83
C PRO A 34 -22.80 18.41 -14.55
N LYS A 35 -23.92 19.15 -14.63
CA LYS A 35 -24.74 19.52 -13.45
C LYS A 35 -25.28 18.31 -12.68
N PHE A 36 -25.46 17.18 -13.33
CA PHE A 36 -25.93 15.94 -12.70
C PHE A 36 -24.81 15.18 -11.97
N LEU A 37 -23.54 15.54 -12.16
CA LEU A 37 -22.42 14.85 -11.54
C LEU A 37 -22.29 15.27 -10.07
N LYS A 38 -22.85 14.45 -9.20
CA LYS A 38 -22.72 14.57 -7.74
C LYS A 38 -22.43 13.19 -7.16
N GLY A 39 -21.34 13.07 -6.42
CA GLY A 39 -20.96 11.79 -5.83
C GLY A 39 -19.46 11.66 -5.66
N THR A 40 -19.04 10.44 -5.31
CA THR A 40 -17.65 10.12 -5.00
C THR A 40 -17.17 8.98 -5.87
N MET A 41 -16.07 9.19 -6.59
CA MET A 41 -15.30 8.12 -7.23
C MET A 41 -14.19 7.69 -6.29
N LEU A 42 -14.15 6.39 -6.00
CA LEU A 42 -13.08 5.75 -5.26
C LEU A 42 -12.22 4.93 -6.23
N ARG A 43 -10.90 5.13 -6.17
CA ARG A 43 -9.91 4.38 -6.93
C ARG A 43 -8.94 3.75 -5.95
N ASN A 44 -8.77 2.44 -6.00
CA ASN A 44 -7.71 1.77 -5.25
C ASN A 44 -6.52 1.47 -6.16
N GLY A 45 -5.33 1.51 -5.58
CA GLY A 45 -4.08 1.18 -6.24
C GLY A 45 -2.92 1.22 -5.25
N PRO A 46 -1.75 0.71 -5.64
CA PRO A 46 -0.54 0.82 -4.84
C PRO A 46 -0.10 2.28 -4.72
N GLY A 47 0.34 2.69 -3.52
CA GLY A 47 0.84 4.05 -3.27
C GLY A 47 2.15 4.12 -2.51
N MET A 48 2.72 2.99 -2.11
CA MET A 48 4.03 2.92 -1.46
C MET A 48 4.80 1.72 -1.98
N TYR A 49 5.96 1.99 -2.58
CA TYR A 49 6.83 1.00 -3.22
C TYR A 49 8.15 0.79 -2.48
N GLN A 50 8.56 1.74 -1.63
CA GLN A 50 9.79 1.67 -0.86
C GLN A 50 9.52 1.90 0.63
N ILE A 51 10.11 1.09 1.50
CA ILE A 51 10.00 1.22 2.96
C ILE A 51 11.40 1.05 3.55
N GLY A 52 11.95 2.14 4.09
CA GLY A 52 13.37 2.16 4.47
C GLY A 52 14.26 1.95 3.25
N ASP A 53 15.14 0.96 3.34
CA ASP A 53 16.07 0.58 2.26
C ASP A 53 15.49 -0.49 1.31
N ASP A 54 14.34 -1.08 1.64
CA ASP A 54 13.72 -2.12 0.83
C ASP A 54 12.73 -1.56 -0.19
N MET A 55 12.66 -2.23 -1.34
CA MET A 55 11.76 -1.86 -2.43
C MET A 55 10.99 -3.08 -2.92
N TYR A 56 9.69 -2.90 -3.11
CA TYR A 56 8.84 -3.88 -3.76
C TYR A 56 9.30 -4.14 -5.21
N LYS A 57 9.33 -5.41 -5.61
CA LYS A 57 9.89 -5.88 -6.89
C LYS A 57 8.88 -5.86 -8.04
N HIS A 58 7.61 -5.73 -7.72
CA HIS A 58 6.53 -5.81 -8.71
C HIS A 58 5.49 -4.72 -8.46
N TRP A 59 4.93 -4.21 -9.55
CA TRP A 59 3.97 -3.11 -9.50
C TRP A 59 2.71 -3.39 -8.66
N PHE A 60 2.33 -4.64 -8.44
CA PHE A 60 1.17 -5.03 -7.63
C PHE A 60 1.48 -5.21 -6.13
N ASP A 61 2.75 -5.13 -5.74
CA ASP A 61 3.13 -5.43 -4.36
C ASP A 61 3.07 -4.22 -3.43
N GLY A 62 2.97 -3.01 -3.99
CA GLY A 62 2.93 -1.78 -3.21
C GLY A 62 1.70 -1.67 -2.30
N LEU A 63 1.85 -1.01 -1.16
CA LEU A 63 0.78 -0.92 -0.16
C LEU A 63 -0.43 -0.15 -0.69
N ALA A 64 -1.63 -0.61 -0.33
CA ALA A 64 -2.90 -0.10 -0.83
C ALA A 64 -3.15 1.35 -0.42
N TYR A 65 -3.45 2.19 -1.41
CA TYR A 65 -3.66 3.63 -1.28
C TYR A 65 -4.94 4.06 -2.01
N PRO A 66 -6.10 3.94 -1.36
CA PRO A 66 -7.36 4.47 -1.84
C PRO A 66 -7.31 5.98 -2.05
N GLN A 67 -7.79 6.38 -3.22
CA GLN A 67 -7.94 7.77 -3.63
C GLN A 67 -9.42 8.11 -3.78
N ARG A 68 -9.80 9.26 -3.23
CA ARG A 68 -11.17 9.77 -3.24
C ARG A 68 -11.26 11.04 -4.07
N TYR A 69 -12.16 11.02 -5.05
CA TYR A 69 -12.50 12.15 -5.91
C TYR A 69 -13.98 12.47 -5.72
N GLN A 70 -14.28 13.58 -5.03
CA GLN A 70 -15.65 13.94 -4.65
C GLN A 70 -16.12 15.16 -5.45
N PHE A 71 -17.18 14.97 -6.23
CA PHE A 71 -17.87 16.04 -6.93
C PHE A 71 -19.06 16.53 -6.11
N GLN A 72 -19.04 17.81 -5.76
CA GLN A 72 -20.10 18.46 -4.99
C GLN A 72 -20.21 19.93 -5.38
N ASP A 73 -21.43 20.38 -5.70
CA ASP A 73 -21.76 21.79 -5.95
C ASP A 73 -20.85 22.45 -7.02
N GLY A 74 -20.53 21.68 -8.08
CA GLY A 74 -19.66 22.13 -9.18
C GLY A 74 -18.16 22.12 -8.85
N LYS A 75 -17.77 21.67 -7.65
CA LYS A 75 -16.38 21.56 -7.18
C LYS A 75 -15.90 20.12 -7.16
N LEU A 76 -14.60 19.93 -7.21
CA LEU A 76 -13.91 18.65 -7.06
C LEU A 76 -13.00 18.70 -5.83
N PHE A 77 -13.15 17.74 -4.93
CA PHE A 77 -12.28 17.56 -3.78
C PHE A 77 -11.48 16.25 -3.89
N TYR A 78 -10.19 16.31 -3.60
CA TYR A 78 -9.30 15.17 -3.55
C TYR A 78 -8.85 14.88 -2.12
N SER A 79 -8.72 13.61 -1.79
CA SER A 79 -8.07 13.11 -0.57
C SER A 79 -7.70 11.66 -0.77
N ALA A 80 -6.73 11.19 -0.01
CA ALA A 80 -6.25 9.82 -0.11
C ALA A 80 -5.53 9.43 1.18
N LYS A 81 -5.65 8.16 1.56
CA LYS A 81 -5.02 7.63 2.77
C LYS A 81 -4.67 6.17 2.55
N PHE A 82 -3.51 5.74 3.03
CA PHE A 82 -3.18 4.31 3.10
C PHE A 82 -4.21 3.52 3.91
N ILE A 83 -4.51 2.31 3.46
CA ILE A 83 -5.27 1.36 4.30
C ILE A 83 -4.31 0.83 5.35
N GLU A 84 -4.63 1.03 6.62
CA GLU A 84 -3.88 0.53 7.76
C GLU A 84 -4.13 -0.98 7.96
N THR A 85 -3.79 -1.79 6.96
CA THR A 85 -3.80 -3.25 7.05
C THR A 85 -2.73 -3.75 8.02
N ASN A 86 -2.82 -5.00 8.44
CA ASN A 86 -1.75 -5.64 9.23
C ASN A 86 -0.40 -5.57 8.51
N ASP A 87 -0.37 -5.75 7.18
CA ASP A 87 0.84 -5.62 6.37
C ASP A 87 1.41 -4.20 6.41
N TYR A 88 0.55 -3.19 6.24
CA TYR A 88 0.95 -1.79 6.34
C TYR A 88 1.54 -1.49 7.72
N MET A 89 0.82 -1.82 8.79
CA MET A 89 1.27 -1.54 10.16
C MET A 89 2.58 -2.26 10.48
N ASN A 90 2.70 -3.54 10.13
CA ASN A 90 3.93 -4.30 10.36
C ASN A 90 5.11 -3.71 9.59
N ASN A 91 4.93 -3.36 8.32
CA ASN A 91 6.02 -2.85 7.50
C ASN A 91 6.47 -1.45 7.95
N ILE A 92 5.52 -0.57 8.28
CA ILE A 92 5.83 0.79 8.78
C ILE A 92 6.48 0.74 10.16
N ASN A 93 5.99 -0.09 11.08
CA ASN A 93 6.54 -0.21 12.44
C ASN A 93 7.98 -0.77 12.41
N ASN A 94 8.27 -1.70 11.51
CA ASN A 94 9.62 -2.26 11.34
C ASN A 94 10.51 -1.41 10.42
N ARG A 95 9.96 -0.37 9.77
CA ARG A 95 10.63 0.45 8.74
C ARG A 95 11.27 -0.41 7.63
N LYS A 96 10.61 -1.53 7.31
CA LYS A 96 11.13 -2.60 6.46
C LYS A 96 9.97 -3.40 5.86
N ILE A 97 10.09 -3.98 4.68
CA ILE A 97 9.06 -4.90 4.14
C ILE A 97 9.20 -6.25 4.86
N VAL A 98 8.43 -6.48 5.92
CA VAL A 98 8.50 -7.73 6.70
C VAL A 98 7.42 -8.74 6.33
N THR A 99 6.39 -8.30 5.61
CA THR A 99 5.31 -9.16 5.13
C THR A 99 5.50 -9.52 3.65
N PRO A 100 5.41 -10.81 3.28
CA PRO A 100 5.53 -11.21 1.89
C PRO A 100 4.34 -10.70 1.06
N SER A 101 4.62 -10.24 -0.15
CA SER A 101 3.62 -9.83 -1.13
C SER A 101 3.70 -10.73 -2.38
N PHE A 102 2.97 -10.40 -3.44
CA PHE A 102 2.79 -11.26 -4.61
C PHE A 102 4.13 -11.68 -5.27
N ALA A 103 5.07 -10.76 -5.48
CA ALA A 103 6.39 -11.08 -6.04
C ALA A 103 7.58 -10.56 -5.21
N THR A 104 7.31 -10.06 -4.01
CA THR A 104 8.32 -9.60 -3.05
C THR A 104 8.24 -10.51 -1.82
N TYR A 105 9.10 -11.53 -1.84
CA TYR A 105 9.30 -12.41 -0.71
C TYR A 105 10.49 -11.90 0.11
N GLU A 106 10.20 -11.25 1.22
CA GLU A 106 11.23 -10.85 2.18
C GLU A 106 11.50 -11.99 3.15
N PHE A 107 12.77 -12.33 3.29
CA PHE A 107 13.19 -13.47 4.11
C PHE A 107 12.98 -13.11 5.59
N PRO A 108 12.15 -13.85 6.35
CA PRO A 108 12.04 -13.62 7.78
C PRO A 108 13.42 -13.83 8.42
N ASP A 109 13.73 -12.98 9.40
CA ASP A 109 14.99 -12.97 10.15
C ASP A 109 15.52 -14.40 10.38
N PRO A 110 16.73 -14.73 9.91
CA PRO A 110 17.30 -16.07 10.04
C PRO A 110 17.24 -16.59 11.48
N CYS A 111 17.42 -15.73 12.49
CA CYS A 111 17.35 -16.10 13.90
C CYS A 111 15.96 -16.63 14.31
N LYS A 112 14.87 -16.12 13.74
CA LYS A 112 13.51 -16.64 13.98
C LYS A 112 13.31 -18.06 13.44
N LYS A 113 14.01 -18.44 12.36
CA LYS A 113 13.97 -19.83 11.85
C LYS A 113 14.77 -20.79 12.73
N PHE A 114 15.93 -20.36 13.23
CA PHE A 114 16.82 -21.22 14.04
C PHE A 114 16.30 -21.45 15.46
N TYR A 115 15.77 -20.41 16.13
CA TYR A 115 15.31 -20.52 17.53
C TYR A 115 13.80 -20.68 17.68
N GLY A 116 13.00 -20.32 16.67
CA GLY A 116 11.55 -20.45 16.72
C GLY A 116 11.04 -21.89 16.84
N ARG A 117 11.88 -22.89 16.56
CA ARG A 117 11.56 -24.32 16.76
C ARG A 117 11.59 -24.75 18.25
N PHE A 118 12.19 -23.93 19.11
CA PHE A 118 12.31 -24.20 20.55
C PHE A 118 11.40 -23.30 21.40
N GLU A 119 10.67 -22.36 20.78
CA GLU A 119 9.71 -21.50 21.46
C GLU A 119 8.31 -22.13 21.44
N SER A 120 7.74 -22.40 22.61
CA SER A 120 6.32 -22.71 22.74
C SER A 120 5.51 -21.42 22.60
N LYS A 121 4.81 -21.27 21.47
CA LYS A 121 3.85 -20.18 21.27
C LYS A 121 2.49 -20.59 21.86
N PHE A 122 2.03 -19.83 22.85
CA PHE A 122 0.64 -19.86 23.26
C PHE A 122 -0.14 -18.92 22.35
N GLU A 123 -0.82 -19.50 21.35
CA GLU A 123 -1.77 -18.72 20.54
C GLU A 123 -3.05 -18.49 21.36
N LYS A 124 -3.49 -17.23 21.40
CA LYS A 124 -4.82 -16.90 21.86
C LYS A 124 -5.75 -17.05 20.66
N GLU A 125 -6.80 -17.85 20.82
CA GLU A 125 -7.76 -18.14 19.76
C GLU A 125 -8.59 -16.87 19.49
N ASP A 126 -8.20 -16.09 18.49
CA ASP A 126 -8.98 -14.95 18.01
C ASP A 126 -9.90 -15.43 16.88
N ALA A 127 -11.21 -15.30 17.12
CA ALA A 127 -12.28 -15.69 16.21
C ALA A 127 -12.36 -14.77 14.97
N ASP A 128 -12.67 -15.40 13.84
CA ASP A 128 -13.16 -14.86 12.56
C ASP A 128 -12.20 -14.08 11.63
N HIS A 129 -11.65 -14.81 10.65
CA HIS A 129 -11.58 -14.34 9.25
C HIS A 129 -11.92 -15.49 8.26
N PRO A 130 -12.92 -15.33 7.38
CA PRO A 130 -13.40 -16.40 6.51
C PRO A 130 -12.73 -16.32 5.14
N THR A 131 -11.49 -16.79 4.99
CA THR A 131 -10.97 -17.19 3.67
C THR A 131 -9.79 -18.14 3.82
N GLY A 132 -9.99 -19.41 3.44
CA GLY A 132 -8.92 -20.27 2.96
C GLY A 132 -8.13 -21.07 4.00
N LYS A 133 -8.81 -21.86 4.84
CA LYS A 133 -8.16 -22.96 5.57
C LYS A 133 -7.85 -24.09 4.58
N LEU A 134 -6.66 -24.09 3.99
CA LEU A 134 -6.13 -25.28 3.32
C LEU A 134 -5.48 -26.15 4.40
N LEU A 135 -6.17 -27.25 4.73
CA LEU A 135 -5.63 -28.35 5.50
C LEU A 135 -4.35 -28.85 4.80
N SER A 136 -3.21 -28.71 5.46
CA SER A 136 -2.05 -29.51 5.14
C SER A 136 -2.04 -30.69 6.11
N ILE A 137 -2.21 -31.88 5.54
CA ILE A 137 -2.00 -33.16 6.19
C ILE A 137 -0.48 -33.39 6.15
N GLU A 138 0.15 -33.49 7.32
CA GLU A 138 1.15 -34.51 7.71
C GLU A 138 1.46 -34.36 9.21
#